data_AF-A0A1G4RJZ4-F1
#
_entry.id   AF-A0A1G4RJZ4-F1
#
_cell.length_a   1.000
_cell.length_b   1.000
_cell.length_c   1.000
_cell.angle_alpha   90.00
_cell.angle_beta   90.00
_cell.angle_gamma   90.00
#
_symmetry.space_group_name_H-M   'P 1'
#
loop_
_entity.id
_entity.type
_entity.pdbx_description
1 polymer ?
#
loop_
_entity_poly.entity_id
_entity_poly.type
_entity_poly.pdbx_seq_one_letter_code
_entity_poly.pdbx_strand_id
1 'polypeptide(L)'
;MPGTIVIRLGESAVLENIFVEMPTNPDTFRNFIYLGSNSRVIYSYIANVNEVSVSSNALVTCSYISNVKAVDVYSSSLVTGNRFEFSKINVHGDDSLITNNTIRNHTDGGIEVRFGSNNLIQGNMIRKGTSSPEYGIMINSGDGNFVINNDLKDSGKTAFSDQGRGTITTAGNRT
;
A
#
# COMPACT_ATOMS: atom_id res chain seq x y z
N MET A 1 -26.00 12.86 8.11
CA MET A 1 -24.92 11.87 8.28
C MET A 1 -24.28 11.67 6.92
N PRO A 2 -22.95 11.73 6.79
CA PRO A 2 -22.33 11.41 5.52
C PRO A 2 -22.62 9.95 5.14
N GLY A 3 -22.94 9.72 3.86
CA GLY A 3 -23.23 8.39 3.34
C GLY A 3 -21.98 7.49 3.35
N THR A 4 -22.21 6.18 3.30
CA THR A 4 -21.15 5.19 3.06
C THR A 4 -21.40 4.56 1.71
N ILE A 5 -20.40 4.53 0.83
CA ILE A 5 -20.44 3.77 -0.42
C ILE A 5 -19.48 2.60 -0.25
N VAL A 6 -19.99 1.39 -0.41
CA VAL A 6 -19.16 0.18 -0.32
C VAL A 6 -19.29 -0.61 -1.61
N ILE A 7 -18.17 -0.81 -2.27
CA ILE A 7 -18.04 -1.79 -3.36
C ILE A 7 -17.46 -3.06 -2.71
N ARG A 8 -18.26 -4.12 -2.62
CA ARG A 8 -17.80 -5.43 -2.19
C ARG A 8 -17.77 -6.37 -3.37
N LEU A 9 -16.61 -6.96 -3.60
CA LEU A 9 -16.39 -7.95 -4.64
C LEU A 9 -16.00 -9.24 -3.94
N GLY A 10 -16.59 -10.35 -4.40
CA GLY A 10 -16.39 -11.66 -3.80
C GLY A 10 -14.98 -12.20 -3.98
N GLU A 11 -14.80 -13.46 -3.61
CA GLU A 11 -13.55 -14.17 -3.87
C GLU A 11 -13.30 -14.29 -5.37
N SER A 12 -12.01 -14.29 -5.74
CA SER A 12 -11.55 -14.41 -7.13
C SER A 12 -12.08 -13.32 -8.06
N ALA A 13 -12.47 -12.16 -7.51
CA ALA A 13 -12.94 -11.05 -8.32
C ALA A 13 -11.79 -10.44 -9.13
N VAL A 14 -12.07 -10.05 -10.36
CA VAL A 14 -11.10 -9.37 -11.22
C VAL A 14 -11.63 -7.98 -11.54
N LEU A 15 -10.87 -6.97 -11.12
CA LEU A 15 -11.00 -5.59 -11.54
C LEU A 15 -9.89 -5.29 -12.53
N GLU A 16 -10.23 -5.29 -13.81
CA GLU A 16 -9.30 -5.03 -14.89
C GLU A 16 -9.79 -3.88 -15.75
N ASN A 17 -8.92 -2.90 -16.00
CA ASN A 17 -9.24 -1.69 -16.77
C ASN A 17 -10.43 -0.90 -16.19
N ILE A 18 -10.54 -0.86 -14.86
CA ILE A 18 -11.63 -0.17 -14.19
C ILE A 18 -11.23 1.24 -13.80
N PHE A 19 -12.15 2.17 -13.99
CA PHE A 19 -12.09 3.52 -13.45
C PHE A 19 -13.06 3.64 -12.26
N VAL A 20 -12.51 3.74 -11.05
CA VAL A 20 -13.28 4.06 -9.85
C VAL A 20 -12.84 5.44 -9.36
N GLU A 21 -13.74 6.42 -9.48
CA GLU A 21 -13.55 7.74 -8.87
C GLU A 21 -14.79 8.09 -8.08
N MET A 22 -14.61 8.39 -6.80
CA MET A 22 -15.70 8.87 -5.96
C MET A 22 -15.78 10.41 -6.03
N PRO A 23 -16.99 10.99 -6.04
CA PRO A 23 -17.20 12.41 -6.37
C PRO A 23 -16.78 13.40 -5.28
N THR A 24 -16.26 12.96 -4.13
CA THR A 24 -16.03 13.80 -2.96
C THR A 24 -14.70 13.49 -2.27
N ASN A 25 -14.20 14.47 -1.51
CA ASN A 25 -13.06 14.27 -0.61
C ASN A 25 -13.37 13.08 0.34
N PRO A 26 -12.48 12.06 0.47
CA PRO A 26 -12.67 10.90 1.35
C PRO A 26 -12.85 11.26 2.83
N ASP A 27 -12.65 12.51 3.23
CA ASP A 27 -12.99 12.98 4.59
C ASP A 27 -14.49 13.24 4.79
N THR A 28 -15.24 13.44 3.70
CA THR A 28 -16.69 13.73 3.76
C THR A 28 -17.57 12.50 3.57
N PHE A 29 -17.10 11.44 2.92
CA PHE A 29 -17.84 10.18 2.76
C PHE A 29 -16.91 9.03 3.06
N ARG A 30 -17.44 7.94 3.63
CA ARG A 30 -16.66 6.71 3.80
C ARG A 30 -16.86 5.82 2.59
N ASN A 31 -15.90 5.86 1.68
CA ASN A 31 -15.89 5.06 0.45
C ASN A 31 -14.93 3.89 0.63
N PHE A 32 -15.41 2.66 0.46
CA PHE A 32 -14.61 1.46 0.62
C PHE A 32 -14.69 0.56 -0.60
N ILE A 33 -13.56 -0.01 -0.98
CA ILE A 33 -13.49 -1.12 -1.94
C ILE A 33 -12.94 -2.33 -1.20
N TYR A 34 -13.74 -3.40 -1.10
CA TYR A 34 -13.33 -4.67 -0.53
C TYR A 34 -13.25 -5.73 -1.61
N LEU A 35 -12.09 -6.36 -1.72
CA LEU A 35 -11.85 -7.49 -2.62
C LEU A 35 -11.63 -8.74 -1.78
N GLY A 36 -12.42 -9.79 -2.05
CA GLY A 36 -12.26 -11.10 -1.42
C GLY A 36 -10.93 -11.77 -1.79
N SER A 37 -10.68 -12.93 -1.20
CA SER A 37 -9.43 -13.67 -1.43
C SER A 37 -9.23 -14.01 -2.90
N ASN A 38 -7.98 -14.15 -3.35
CA ASN A 38 -7.63 -14.46 -4.74
C ASN A 38 -8.06 -13.41 -5.79
N SER A 39 -8.45 -12.21 -5.33
CA SER A 39 -8.89 -11.15 -6.23
C SER A 39 -7.71 -10.44 -6.90
N ARG A 40 -7.98 -9.80 -8.03
CA ARG A 40 -6.98 -9.08 -8.83
C ARG A 40 -7.47 -7.68 -9.15
N VAL A 41 -6.63 -6.68 -8.92
CA VAL A 41 -6.76 -5.31 -9.43
C VAL A 41 -5.64 -5.10 -10.43
N ILE A 42 -5.99 -4.82 -11.67
CA ILE A 42 -5.04 -4.76 -12.78
C ILE A 42 -5.40 -3.55 -13.64
N TYR A 43 -4.41 -2.76 -14.04
CA TYR A 43 -4.58 -1.65 -14.99
C TYR A 43 -5.72 -0.69 -14.64
N SER A 44 -5.93 -0.46 -13.34
CA SER A 44 -7.09 0.28 -12.86
C SER A 44 -6.69 1.67 -12.36
N TYR A 45 -7.64 2.61 -12.46
CA TYR A 45 -7.58 3.90 -11.79
C TYR A 45 -8.51 3.85 -10.59
N ILE A 46 -7.99 4.09 -9.40
CA ILE A 46 -8.79 4.15 -8.16
C ILE A 46 -8.49 5.47 -7.46
N ALA A 47 -9.52 6.30 -7.27
CA ALA A 47 -9.35 7.59 -6.60
C ALA A 47 -10.49 8.00 -5.66
N ASN A 48 -10.11 8.82 -4.67
CA ASN A 48 -11.02 9.44 -3.69
C ASN A 48 -11.77 8.40 -2.82
N VAL A 49 -11.10 7.29 -2.55
CA VAL A 49 -11.62 6.19 -1.72
C VAL A 49 -10.99 6.31 -0.34
N ASN A 50 -11.68 5.95 0.74
CA ASN A 50 -11.06 5.94 2.06
C ASN A 50 -10.03 4.82 2.14
N GLU A 51 -10.41 3.65 1.68
CA GLU A 51 -9.61 2.44 1.82
C GLU A 51 -9.93 1.48 0.69
N VAL A 52 -8.88 0.88 0.14
CA VAL A 52 -8.97 -0.29 -0.73
C VAL A 52 -8.39 -1.45 0.06
N SER A 53 -9.22 -2.42 0.38
CA SER A 53 -8.85 -3.57 1.19
C SER A 53 -8.82 -4.80 0.28
N VAL A 54 -7.66 -5.42 0.19
CA VAL A 54 -7.43 -6.62 -0.61
C VAL A 54 -7.12 -7.79 0.31
N SER A 55 -8.05 -8.76 0.36
CA SER A 55 -7.93 -9.97 1.18
C SER A 55 -6.75 -10.83 0.73
N SER A 56 -6.51 -11.95 1.43
CA SER A 56 -5.35 -12.80 1.17
C SER A 56 -5.26 -13.32 -0.26
N ASN A 57 -4.04 -13.60 -0.72
CA ASN A 57 -3.73 -14.07 -2.09
C ASN A 57 -4.15 -13.09 -3.19
N ALA A 58 -4.22 -11.79 -2.90
CA ALA A 58 -4.61 -10.80 -3.89
C ALA A 58 -3.44 -10.31 -4.75
N LEU A 59 -3.75 -9.86 -5.95
CA LEU A 59 -2.83 -9.13 -6.83
C LEU A 59 -3.33 -7.70 -7.00
N VAL A 60 -2.48 -6.71 -6.72
CA VAL A 60 -2.72 -5.30 -7.11
C VAL A 60 -1.57 -4.87 -8.00
N THR A 61 -1.85 -4.61 -9.26
CA THR A 61 -0.79 -4.32 -10.22
C THR A 61 -1.13 -3.30 -11.29
N CYS A 62 -0.09 -2.62 -11.79
CA CYS A 62 -0.13 -1.69 -12.91
C CYS A 62 -1.24 -0.63 -12.79
N SER A 63 -1.59 -0.24 -11.57
CA SER A 63 -2.72 0.64 -11.28
C SER A 63 -2.23 2.01 -10.81
N TYR A 64 -3.03 3.04 -11.10
CA TYR A 64 -2.87 4.37 -10.54
C TYR A 64 -3.87 4.55 -9.39
N ILE A 65 -3.35 4.74 -8.19
CA ILE A 65 -4.14 4.81 -6.96
C ILE A 65 -3.86 6.17 -6.33
N SER A 66 -4.88 7.03 -6.26
CA SER A 66 -4.68 8.39 -5.76
C SER A 66 -5.72 8.86 -4.77
N ASN A 67 -5.30 9.61 -3.75
CA ASN A 67 -6.19 10.11 -2.71
C ASN A 67 -6.99 8.96 -2.06
N VAL A 68 -6.30 7.83 -1.88
CA VAL A 68 -6.73 6.68 -1.09
C VAL A 68 -5.97 6.68 0.23
N LYS A 69 -6.65 6.67 1.39
CA LYS A 69 -5.94 6.79 2.69
C LYS A 69 -4.98 5.64 2.92
N ALA A 70 -5.37 4.43 2.52
CA ALA A 70 -4.51 3.27 2.47
C ALA A 70 -5.03 2.21 1.48
N VAL A 71 -4.10 1.48 0.90
CA VAL A 71 -4.38 0.15 0.38
C VAL A 71 -3.95 -0.86 1.44
N ASP A 72 -4.94 -1.50 2.05
CA ASP A 72 -4.73 -2.51 3.09
C ASP A 72 -4.57 -3.88 2.44
N VAL A 73 -3.44 -4.52 2.71
CA VAL A 73 -2.99 -5.76 2.09
C VAL A 73 -2.90 -6.84 3.16
N TYR A 74 -3.63 -7.93 2.97
CA TYR A 74 -3.55 -9.12 3.83
C TYR A 74 -2.63 -10.19 3.24
N SER A 75 -2.45 -11.30 3.96
CA SER A 75 -1.37 -12.27 3.75
C SER A 75 -1.26 -12.81 2.32
N SER A 76 -0.04 -13.19 1.94
CA SER A 76 0.25 -13.87 0.67
C SER A 76 -0.14 -13.07 -0.58
N SER A 77 -0.18 -11.74 -0.48
CA SER A 77 -0.59 -10.86 -1.58
C SER A 77 0.61 -10.24 -2.30
N LEU A 78 0.42 -9.90 -3.57
CA LEU A 78 1.39 -9.20 -4.41
C LEU A 78 0.88 -7.81 -4.76
N VAL A 79 1.62 -6.77 -4.37
CA VAL A 79 1.38 -5.39 -4.81
C VAL A 79 2.56 -4.91 -5.62
N THR A 80 2.37 -4.74 -6.93
CA THR A 80 3.50 -4.43 -7.81
C THR A 80 3.24 -3.54 -9.01
N GLY A 81 4.21 -2.69 -9.35
CA GLY A 81 4.16 -1.86 -10.56
C GLY A 81 3.08 -0.77 -10.49
N ASN A 82 2.63 -0.41 -9.30
CA ASN A 82 1.59 0.61 -9.12
C ASN A 82 2.21 1.99 -8.88
N ARG A 83 1.43 3.03 -9.16
CA ARG A 83 1.71 4.41 -8.77
C ARG A 83 0.70 4.87 -7.73
N PHE A 84 1.19 5.24 -6.55
CA PHE A 84 0.41 5.77 -5.44
C PHE A 84 0.68 7.27 -5.27
N GLU A 85 -0.37 8.07 -5.22
CA GLU A 85 -0.30 9.53 -5.08
C GLU A 85 -1.26 10.00 -3.98
N PHE A 86 -0.77 10.65 -2.92
CA PHE A 86 -1.59 10.92 -1.73
C PHE A 86 -2.16 9.63 -1.12
N SER A 87 -1.37 8.56 -1.19
CA SER A 87 -1.75 7.21 -0.77
C SER A 87 -0.55 6.45 -0.23
N LYS A 88 -0.84 5.40 0.53
CA LYS A 88 0.15 4.48 1.10
C LYS A 88 -0.32 3.03 1.01
N ILE A 89 0.60 2.11 1.27
CA ILE A 89 0.32 0.68 1.40
C ILE A 89 0.44 0.31 2.88
N ASN A 90 -0.57 -0.33 3.43
CA ASN A 90 -0.49 -0.98 4.74
C ASN A 90 -0.48 -2.49 4.54
N VAL A 91 0.45 -3.18 5.19
CA VAL A 91 0.52 -4.64 5.22
C VAL A 91 0.07 -5.11 6.60
N HIS A 92 -0.96 -5.94 6.62
CA HIS A 92 -1.60 -6.54 7.80
C HIS A 92 -1.41 -8.06 7.88
N GLY A 93 -0.65 -8.65 6.96
CA GLY A 93 -0.49 -10.09 6.85
C GLY A 93 0.95 -10.52 6.64
N ASP A 94 1.13 -11.82 6.57
CA ASP A 94 2.42 -12.49 6.38
C ASP A 94 2.68 -12.76 4.89
N ASP A 95 3.92 -13.08 4.55
CA ASP A 95 4.32 -13.65 3.25
C ASP A 95 3.88 -12.83 2.02
N SER A 96 3.73 -11.51 2.17
CA SER A 96 3.34 -10.62 1.07
C SER A 96 4.56 -10.03 0.38
N LEU A 97 4.42 -9.77 -0.92
CA LEU A 97 5.44 -9.14 -1.74
C LEU A 97 4.97 -7.75 -2.19
N ILE A 98 5.65 -6.72 -1.72
CA ILE A 98 5.40 -5.33 -2.11
C ILE A 98 6.59 -4.84 -2.93
N THR A 99 6.43 -4.74 -4.25
CA THR A 99 7.59 -4.50 -5.12
C THR A 99 7.37 -3.62 -6.33
N ASN A 100 8.38 -2.83 -6.70
CA ASN A 100 8.36 -1.99 -7.90
C ASN A 100 7.21 -0.98 -7.93
N ASN A 101 6.76 -0.50 -6.77
CA ASN A 101 5.77 0.57 -6.68
C ASN A 101 6.45 1.93 -6.60
N THR A 102 5.79 2.95 -7.14
CA THR A 102 6.17 4.36 -6.95
C THR A 102 5.15 5.01 -6.02
N ILE A 103 5.61 5.56 -4.88
CA ILE A 103 4.74 6.16 -3.86
C ILE A 103 5.16 7.60 -3.62
N ARG A 104 4.19 8.52 -3.70
CA ARG A 104 4.39 9.95 -3.47
C ARG A 104 3.30 10.56 -2.61
N ASN A 105 3.64 11.62 -1.88
CA ASN A 105 2.70 12.42 -1.09
C ASN A 105 1.96 11.63 0.01
N HIS A 106 2.59 10.59 0.56
CA HIS A 106 2.05 9.80 1.67
C HIS A 106 2.08 10.57 3.00
N THR A 107 1.23 10.18 3.96
CA THR A 107 1.01 10.96 5.19
C THR A 107 1.88 10.54 6.38
N ASP A 108 2.28 9.27 6.47
CA ASP A 108 3.08 8.74 7.59
C ASP A 108 4.22 7.86 7.06
N GLY A 109 3.99 6.57 6.81
CA GLY A 109 4.83 5.73 5.96
C GLY A 109 4.26 5.62 4.54
N GLY A 110 5.14 5.49 3.54
CA GLY A 110 4.73 5.14 2.18
C GLY A 110 4.32 3.67 2.09
N ILE A 111 5.08 2.82 2.79
CA ILE A 111 4.72 1.41 3.07
C ILE A 111 4.84 1.19 4.57
N GLU A 112 3.78 0.66 5.17
CA GLU A 112 3.72 0.36 6.60
C GLU A 112 3.37 -1.11 6.82
N VAL A 113 4.28 -1.88 7.41
CA VAL A 113 3.91 -3.18 7.98
C VAL A 113 3.33 -2.92 9.37
N ARG A 114 2.01 -3.03 9.48
CA ARG A 114 1.27 -2.81 10.73
C ARG A 114 1.49 -3.99 11.68
N PHE A 115 1.28 -5.18 11.15
CA PHE A 115 1.57 -6.46 11.75
C PHE A 115 1.74 -7.46 10.61
N GLY A 116 2.78 -8.29 10.68
CA GLY A 116 3.06 -9.26 9.61
C GLY A 116 4.52 -9.68 9.57
N SER A 117 4.77 -10.92 9.22
CA SER A 117 6.06 -11.58 9.22
C SER A 117 6.44 -12.05 7.82
N ASN A 118 7.74 -12.21 7.56
CA ASN A 118 8.28 -12.74 6.31
C ASN A 118 7.83 -11.98 5.04
N ASN A 119 7.44 -10.72 5.17
CA ASN A 119 7.11 -9.91 4.01
C ASN A 119 8.38 -9.47 3.28
N LEU A 120 8.32 -9.41 1.95
CA LEU A 120 9.38 -8.88 1.12
C LEU A 120 8.97 -7.54 0.53
N ILE A 121 9.68 -6.48 0.91
CA ILE A 121 9.48 -5.11 0.43
C ILE A 121 10.71 -4.71 -0.36
N GLN A 122 10.59 -4.67 -1.70
CA GLN A 122 11.75 -4.46 -2.56
C GLN A 122 11.53 -3.66 -3.83
N GLY A 123 12.53 -2.91 -4.27
CA GLY A 123 12.48 -2.20 -5.56
C GLY A 123 11.49 -1.05 -5.60
N ASN A 124 10.96 -0.60 -4.45
CA ASN A 124 10.00 0.49 -4.41
C ASN A 124 10.71 1.84 -4.43
N MET A 125 10.12 2.83 -5.09
CA MET A 125 10.54 4.24 -5.04
C MET A 125 9.55 5.03 -4.20
N ILE A 126 10.02 5.63 -3.10
CA ILE A 126 9.17 6.39 -2.17
C ILE A 126 9.72 7.81 -2.03
N ARG A 127 8.85 8.82 -2.18
CA ARG A 127 9.18 10.25 -2.05
C ARG A 127 8.09 10.97 -1.27
N LYS A 128 8.46 11.83 -0.32
CA LYS A 128 7.47 12.67 0.38
C LYS A 128 6.69 13.62 -0.53
N GLY A 129 7.27 14.02 -1.67
CA GLY A 129 6.66 15.02 -2.54
C GLY A 129 6.47 16.37 -1.82
N THR A 130 5.24 16.89 -1.82
CA THR A 130 4.82 18.10 -1.11
C THR A 130 4.33 17.84 0.32
N SER A 131 4.22 16.57 0.75
CA SER A 131 3.83 16.20 2.11
C SER A 131 5.02 16.19 3.09
N SER A 132 4.72 16.07 4.39
CA SER A 132 5.72 16.00 5.47
C SER A 132 5.57 14.71 6.31
N PRO A 133 5.78 13.52 5.71
CA PRO A 133 5.67 12.23 6.39
C PRO A 133 6.87 11.98 7.32
N GLU A 134 6.64 11.23 8.39
CA GLU A 134 7.71 10.84 9.31
C GLU A 134 8.61 9.77 8.67
N TYR A 135 8.05 8.82 7.91
CA TYR A 135 8.77 7.63 7.43
C TYR A 135 8.67 7.39 5.91
N GLY A 136 9.68 6.75 5.32
CA GLY A 136 9.54 6.12 3.99
C GLY A 136 8.88 4.75 4.09
N ILE A 137 9.56 3.84 4.78
CA ILE A 137 9.04 2.51 5.14
C ILE A 137 9.03 2.40 6.66
N MET A 138 7.95 1.87 7.22
CA MET A 138 7.80 1.65 8.66
C MET A 138 7.40 0.20 8.93
N ILE A 139 8.13 -0.48 9.81
CA ILE A 139 7.75 -1.78 10.38
C ILE A 139 7.33 -1.54 11.83
N ASN A 140 6.04 -1.67 12.13
CA ASN A 140 5.51 -1.49 13.48
C ASN A 140 5.66 -2.76 14.33
N SER A 141 5.46 -3.92 13.72
CA SER A 141 5.61 -5.23 14.39
C SER A 141 5.73 -6.33 13.34
N GLY A 142 6.20 -7.51 13.76
CA GLY A 142 6.42 -8.65 12.87
C GLY A 142 7.77 -9.32 13.10
N ASP A 143 8.00 -10.44 12.42
CA ASP A 143 9.29 -11.14 12.43
C ASP A 143 9.80 -11.43 11.01
N GLY A 144 11.11 -11.37 10.80
CA GLY A 144 11.74 -11.84 9.56
C GLY A 144 11.35 -11.09 8.30
N ASN A 145 10.93 -9.82 8.39
CA ASN A 145 10.64 -9.02 7.19
C ASN A 145 11.93 -8.67 6.43
N PHE A 146 11.88 -8.66 5.10
CA PHE A 146 13.01 -8.31 4.24
C PHE A 146 12.72 -6.99 3.52
N VAL A 147 13.50 -5.95 3.81
CA VAL A 147 13.35 -4.63 3.21
C VAL A 147 14.63 -4.33 2.45
N ILE A 148 14.63 -4.49 1.14
CA ILE A 148 15.86 -4.44 0.33
C ILE A 148 15.66 -3.69 -0.99
N ASN A 149 16.71 -3.07 -1.53
CA ASN A 149 16.70 -2.45 -2.86
C ASN A 149 15.62 -1.39 -3.07
N ASN A 150 15.17 -0.69 -2.03
CA ASN A 150 14.21 0.42 -2.15
C ASN A 150 14.93 1.76 -2.31
N ASP A 151 14.39 2.64 -3.15
CA ASP A 151 14.84 4.02 -3.24
C ASP A 151 13.97 4.91 -2.33
N LEU A 152 14.50 5.24 -1.17
CA LEU A 152 13.89 6.02 -0.09
C LEU A 152 14.49 7.43 0.05
N LYS A 153 15.25 7.89 -0.96
CA LYS A 153 15.77 9.26 -0.95
C LYS A 153 14.61 10.25 -0.77
N ASP A 154 14.69 11.14 0.22
CA ASP A 154 13.64 12.13 0.49
C ASP A 154 12.25 11.50 0.73
N SER A 155 12.18 10.29 1.28
CA SER A 155 10.91 9.58 1.52
C SER A 155 10.15 10.07 2.75
N GLY A 156 10.81 10.78 3.66
CA GLY A 156 10.23 11.26 4.93
C GLY A 156 11.31 11.90 5.79
N LYS A 157 11.01 12.18 7.05
CA LYS A 157 12.02 12.64 8.02
C LYS A 157 13.05 11.54 8.33
N THR A 158 12.59 10.29 8.36
CA THR A 158 13.41 9.09 8.53
C THR A 158 13.12 8.15 7.38
N ALA A 159 14.13 7.67 6.66
CA ALA A 159 13.89 6.81 5.50
C ALA A 159 13.23 5.47 5.89
N PHE A 160 13.72 4.86 6.97
CA PHE A 160 13.29 3.56 7.44
C PHE A 160 13.19 3.52 8.96
N SER A 161 12.09 2.98 9.49
CA SER A 161 11.87 2.75 10.92
C SER A 161 11.43 1.32 11.15
N ASP A 162 12.01 0.68 12.15
CA ASP A 162 11.77 -0.73 12.47
C ASP A 162 11.59 -0.96 13.96
N GLN A 163 10.43 -1.49 14.31
CA GLN A 163 10.05 -1.96 15.64
C GLN A 163 9.74 -3.47 15.61
N GLY A 164 9.95 -4.14 14.48
CA GLY A 164 9.83 -5.58 14.33
C GLY A 164 11.04 -6.33 14.92
N ARG A 165 11.04 -7.65 14.70
CA ARG A 165 12.16 -8.53 15.04
C ARG A 165 12.71 -9.16 13.77
N GLY A 166 14.02 -9.41 13.75
CA GLY A 166 14.65 -10.14 12.64
C GLY A 166 14.53 -9.46 11.27
N THR A 167 14.19 -8.17 11.20
CA THR A 167 14.10 -7.47 9.92
C THR A 167 15.47 -7.37 9.27
N ILE A 168 15.56 -7.80 8.02
CA ILE A 168 16.79 -7.76 7.24
C ILE A 168 16.71 -6.59 6.27
N THR A 169 17.64 -5.64 6.40
CA THR A 169 17.69 -4.38 5.62
C THR A 169 18.90 -4.26 4.70
N THR A 170 19.73 -5.31 4.63
CA THR A 170 21.18 -5.20 4.42
C THR A 170 21.66 -4.96 2.98
N ALA A 171 20.77 -4.78 1.98
CA ALA A 171 21.21 -4.55 0.61
C ALA A 171 20.37 -3.51 -0.16
N GLY A 172 21.08 -2.54 -0.74
CA GLY A 172 20.59 -1.68 -1.83
C GLY A 172 19.51 -0.65 -1.52
N ASN A 173 19.11 -0.49 -0.25
CA ASN A 173 18.23 0.62 0.11
C ASN A 173 19.00 1.94 0.02
N ARG A 174 18.53 2.87 -0.81
CA ARG A 174 19.03 4.24 -0.85
C ARG A 174 18.19 5.07 0.13
N THR A 175 18.80 5.64 1.16
CA THR A 175 18.13 6.51 2.16
C THR A 175 18.49 7.97 1.94
#